data_AF-A0A359MMK6-F1
#
_entry.id   AF-A0A359MMK6-F1
#
_cell.length_a   1.000
_cell.length_b   1.000
_cell.length_c   1.000
_cell.angle_alpha   90.00
_cell.angle_beta   90.00
_cell.angle_gamma   90.00
#
_symmetry.space_group_name_H-M   'P 1'
#
loop_
_entity.id
_entity.type
_entity.pdbx_description
1 polymer ?
#
loop_
_entity_poly.entity_id
_entity_poly.type
_entity_poly.pdbx_seq_one_letter_code
_entity_poly.pdbx_strand_id
1 'polypeptide(L)'
;MKEKSTQLSYGKDSSGLISSLSYTPAVITMTNGYACDMTGCLVPQTDSSGTYQGLCWAACTASIVNYRLYGTKQYYAYNIADYEGIGYSTGASLSKSVSSLKDFGVSGYGASTTQATYSTVKTNIQNGYPLILRATSSASAGHQVVLLGYNIGTLSNTITFYNPGTDNGGTSTYNSAGTTFTYAGYTWTWVGTGYHR
;
A
#
# COMPACT_ATOMS: atom_id res chain seq x y z
N MET A 1 -17.81 23.88 -9.36
CA MET A 1 -16.70 24.75 -8.90
C MET A 1 -15.45 23.89 -8.83
N LYS A 2 -14.41 24.22 -9.60
CA LYS A 2 -13.14 23.51 -9.61
C LYS A 2 -12.26 24.12 -8.52
N GLU A 3 -12.03 23.41 -7.43
CA GLU A 3 -11.05 23.86 -6.45
C GLU A 3 -9.64 23.60 -6.98
N LYS A 4 -8.88 24.70 -7.01
CA LYS A 4 -7.47 24.75 -7.38
C LYS A 4 -6.68 23.95 -6.36
N SER A 5 -5.94 22.95 -6.85
CA SER A 5 -4.83 22.31 -6.14
C SER A 5 -3.88 23.40 -5.63
N THR A 6 -3.81 23.55 -4.31
CA THR A 6 -2.78 24.33 -3.64
C THR A 6 -1.43 23.67 -3.90
N GLN A 7 -0.60 24.32 -4.74
CA GLN A 7 0.83 24.07 -4.74
C GLN A 7 1.36 24.35 -3.34
N LEU A 8 1.78 23.30 -2.62
CA LEU A 8 2.63 23.46 -1.45
C LEU A 8 4.03 23.81 -1.94
N SER A 9 4.40 25.07 -1.78
CA SER A 9 5.75 25.57 -1.98
C SER A 9 6.67 24.97 -0.91
N TYR A 10 7.61 24.11 -1.29
CA TYR A 10 8.70 23.71 -0.41
C TYR A 10 9.92 24.58 -0.70
N GLY A 11 10.32 25.38 0.29
CA GLY A 11 11.63 26.02 0.30
C GLY A 11 12.70 24.93 0.41
N LYS A 12 13.57 24.83 -0.59
CA LYS A 12 14.83 24.11 -0.46
C LYS A 12 15.75 24.95 0.41
N ASP A 13 16.26 24.39 1.51
CA ASP A 13 17.52 24.89 2.03
C ASP A 13 18.70 24.33 1.22
N SER A 14 19.82 25.03 1.31
CA SER A 14 21.01 24.90 0.48
C SER A 14 21.89 23.69 0.79
N SER A 15 21.46 22.77 1.65
CA SER A 15 22.28 21.66 2.13
C SER A 15 21.99 20.29 1.50
N GLY A 16 20.87 20.12 0.79
CA GLY A 16 20.53 18.86 0.11
C GLY A 16 20.36 17.64 1.04
N LEU A 17 20.38 17.85 2.36
CA LEU A 17 20.11 16.83 3.38
C LEU A 17 18.78 17.17 4.04
N ILE A 18 17.85 16.24 3.95
CA ILE A 18 16.55 16.33 4.62
C ILE A 18 16.85 16.30 6.12
N SER A 19 16.85 17.47 6.76
CA SER A 19 16.79 17.55 8.23
C SER A 19 15.60 16.71 8.67
N SER A 20 15.85 15.73 9.54
CA SER A 20 14.90 14.75 10.04
C SER A 20 13.67 15.43 10.67
N LEU A 21 12.68 15.78 9.85
CA LEU A 21 11.32 15.92 10.31
C LEU A 21 10.90 14.51 10.72
N SER A 22 10.78 14.28 12.02
CA SER A 22 10.21 13.06 12.58
C SER A 22 8.73 13.03 12.20
N TYR A 23 8.43 12.64 10.97
CA TYR A 23 7.07 12.42 10.52
C TYR A 23 6.50 11.21 11.25
N THR A 24 5.41 11.42 11.99
CA THR A 24 4.63 10.35 12.60
C THR A 24 3.45 10.05 11.68
N PRO A 25 3.35 8.83 11.12
CA PRO A 25 2.23 8.46 10.26
C PRO A 25 0.87 8.66 10.94
N ALA A 26 -0.04 9.35 10.26
CA ALA A 26 -1.36 9.64 10.80
C ALA A 26 -2.26 8.40 10.71
N VAL A 27 -2.95 8.10 11.81
CA VAL A 27 -3.94 7.02 11.91
C VAL A 27 -5.28 7.61 12.32
N ILE A 28 -6.30 7.29 11.54
CA ILE A 28 -7.69 7.68 11.75
C ILE A 28 -8.32 6.67 12.71
N THR A 29 -8.86 7.17 13.83
CA THR A 29 -9.71 6.38 14.73
C THR A 29 -11.14 6.42 14.21
N MET A 30 -11.74 5.25 14.02
CA MET A 30 -13.13 5.10 13.60
C MET A 30 -13.92 4.45 14.74
N THR A 31 -15.25 4.57 14.73
CA THR A 31 -16.11 4.05 15.81
C THR A 31 -15.80 2.60 16.21
N ASN A 32 -15.47 1.75 15.23
CA ASN A 32 -15.18 0.34 15.47
C ASN A 32 -13.85 -0.12 14.83
N GLY A 33 -12.89 0.77 14.62
CA GLY A 33 -11.72 0.42 13.82
C GLY A 33 -10.68 1.51 13.69
N TYR A 34 -9.65 1.23 12.90
CA TYR A 34 -8.59 2.18 12.58
C TYR A 34 -8.27 2.10 11.09
N ALA A 35 -7.80 3.21 10.52
CA ALA A 35 -7.24 3.25 9.19
C ALA A 35 -6.02 4.18 9.14
N CYS A 36 -5.01 3.85 8.34
CA CYS A 36 -3.95 4.78 7.98
C CYS A 36 -4.54 5.92 7.14
N ASP A 37 -4.22 7.17 7.49
CA ASP A 37 -4.58 8.32 6.64
C ASP A 37 -3.67 8.36 5.42
N MET A 38 -4.10 7.70 4.35
CA MET A 38 -3.35 7.61 3.11
C MET A 38 -3.60 8.80 2.17
N THR A 39 -4.14 9.92 2.67
CA THR A 39 -4.45 11.09 1.84
C THR A 39 -3.20 11.62 1.14
N GLY A 40 -3.25 11.70 -0.19
CA GLY A 40 -2.12 12.10 -1.04
C GLY A 40 -0.99 11.07 -1.16
N CYS A 41 -1.12 9.90 -0.52
CA CYS A 41 -0.07 8.89 -0.50
C CYS A 41 -0.32 7.74 -1.50
N LEU A 42 -1.58 7.44 -1.81
CA LEU A 42 -1.98 6.32 -2.68
C LEU A 42 -1.50 6.53 -4.12
N VAL A 43 -1.00 5.45 -4.72
CA VAL A 43 -0.38 5.47 -6.05
C VAL A 43 -1.06 4.43 -6.95
N PRO A 44 -1.57 4.82 -8.13
CA PRO A 44 -2.10 3.88 -9.11
C PRO A 44 -0.97 3.13 -9.85
N GLN A 45 -1.27 2.02 -10.50
CA GLN A 45 -0.29 1.20 -11.23
C GLN A 45 0.08 1.73 -12.64
N THR A 46 0.15 3.05 -12.79
CA THR A 46 0.46 3.68 -14.09
C THR A 46 1.97 3.87 -14.30
N ASP A 47 2.43 3.86 -15.54
CA ASP A 47 3.78 4.28 -15.93
C ASP A 47 3.95 5.81 -15.94
N SER A 48 5.12 6.29 -16.38
CA SER A 48 5.46 7.71 -16.47
C SER A 48 4.60 8.51 -17.45
N SER A 49 3.91 7.84 -18.40
CA SER A 49 2.96 8.47 -19.32
C SER A 49 1.53 8.52 -18.77
N GLY A 50 1.27 7.86 -17.63
CA GLY A 50 -0.07 7.67 -17.07
C GLY A 50 -0.80 6.45 -17.62
N THR A 51 -0.14 5.58 -18.40
CA THR A 51 -0.75 4.36 -18.94
C THR A 51 -0.78 3.27 -17.86
N TYR A 52 -1.90 2.54 -17.72
CA TYR A 52 -2.03 1.43 -16.77
C TYR A 52 -1.13 0.24 -17.16
N GLN A 53 -0.39 -0.31 -16.18
CA GLN A 53 0.61 -1.37 -16.39
C GLN A 53 0.57 -2.48 -15.32
N GLY A 54 1.46 -3.48 -15.45
CA GLY A 54 1.67 -4.59 -14.51
C GLY A 54 2.37 -4.20 -13.19
N LEU A 55 2.18 -2.96 -12.73
CA LEU A 55 2.94 -2.33 -11.66
C LEU A 55 2.27 -2.37 -10.27
N CYS A 56 1.29 -3.25 -10.04
CA CYS A 56 0.59 -3.34 -8.74
C CYS A 56 1.54 -3.43 -7.53
N TRP A 57 2.63 -4.18 -7.66
CA TRP A 57 3.64 -4.38 -6.64
C TRP A 57 4.39 -3.08 -6.30
N ALA A 58 4.78 -2.34 -7.34
CA ALA A 58 5.49 -1.08 -7.24
C ALA A 58 4.58 0.03 -6.71
N ALA A 59 3.33 0.05 -7.14
CA ALA A 59 2.31 0.97 -6.67
C ALA A 59 2.01 0.80 -5.17
N CYS A 60 1.91 -0.45 -4.69
CA CYS A 60 1.78 -0.74 -3.27
C CYS A 60 3.00 -0.25 -2.47
N THR A 61 4.20 -0.52 -2.99
CA THR A 61 5.46 -0.08 -2.38
C THR A 61 5.51 1.44 -2.27
N ALA A 62 5.29 2.15 -3.39
CA ALA A 62 5.29 3.61 -3.44
C ALA A 62 4.24 4.21 -2.50
N SER A 63 3.04 3.63 -2.43
CA SER A 63 1.99 4.11 -1.53
C SER A 63 2.40 4.07 -0.06
N ILE A 64 3.04 2.98 0.37
CA ILE A 64 3.55 2.84 1.73
C ILE A 64 4.75 3.78 1.95
N VAL A 65 5.67 3.91 1.00
CA VAL A 65 6.80 4.86 1.09
C VAL A 65 6.30 6.29 1.28
N ASN A 66 5.37 6.74 0.43
CA ASN A 66 4.79 8.09 0.51
C ASN A 66 4.07 8.33 1.83
N TYR A 67 3.37 7.31 2.33
CA TYR A 67 2.72 7.41 3.63
C TYR A 67 3.73 7.49 4.77
N ARG A 68 4.78 6.66 4.75
CA ARG A 68 5.73 6.56 5.88
C ARG A 68 6.76 7.68 5.91
N LEU A 69 7.03 8.29 4.77
CA LEU A 69 7.98 9.38 4.59
C LEU A 69 7.29 10.63 4.06
N TYR A 70 6.02 10.84 4.43
CA TYR A 70 5.20 11.93 3.90
C TYR A 70 5.89 13.30 4.02
N GLY A 71 5.71 14.13 3.00
CA GLY A 71 6.30 15.47 2.95
C GLY A 71 7.79 15.51 2.60
N THR A 72 8.46 14.37 2.42
CA THR A 72 9.88 14.33 1.98
C THR A 72 9.99 14.32 0.46
N LYS A 73 9.32 13.37 -0.20
CA LYS A 73 9.30 13.18 -1.66
C LYS A 73 8.09 12.35 -2.04
N GLN A 74 7.49 12.64 -3.20
CA GLN A 74 6.46 11.81 -3.80
C GLN A 74 7.09 10.79 -4.75
N TYR A 75 6.77 9.52 -4.54
CA TYR A 75 7.14 8.41 -5.42
C TYR A 75 5.91 7.88 -6.16
N TYR A 76 6.11 7.46 -7.40
CA TYR A 76 5.14 6.78 -8.24
C TYR A 76 5.60 5.35 -8.51
N ALA A 77 4.69 4.52 -9.05
CA ALA A 77 4.99 3.11 -9.32
C ALA A 77 6.20 2.94 -10.27
N TYR A 78 6.28 3.76 -11.32
CA TYR A 78 7.42 3.73 -12.24
C TYR A 78 8.74 4.10 -11.57
N ASN A 79 8.76 4.98 -10.56
CA ASN A 79 10.00 5.30 -9.85
C ASN A 79 10.58 4.08 -9.11
N ILE A 80 9.71 3.23 -8.55
CA ILE A 80 10.13 1.99 -7.90
C ILE A 80 10.61 0.98 -8.95
N ALA A 81 9.87 0.83 -10.04
CA ALA A 81 10.21 -0.09 -11.12
C ALA A 81 11.55 0.26 -11.79
N ASP A 82 11.78 1.54 -12.07
CA ASP A 82 13.03 2.06 -12.64
C ASP A 82 14.22 1.80 -11.72
N TYR A 83 14.08 2.07 -10.42
CA TYR A 83 15.12 1.84 -9.43
C TYR A 83 15.50 0.35 -9.34
N GLU A 84 14.50 -0.53 -9.40
CA GLU A 84 14.69 -1.98 -9.33
C GLU A 84 15.12 -2.60 -10.66
N GLY A 85 15.12 -1.84 -11.76
CA GLY A 85 15.40 -2.35 -13.11
C GLY A 85 14.37 -3.37 -13.60
N ILE A 86 13.11 -3.28 -13.15
CA ILE A 86 12.02 -4.18 -13.52
C ILE A 86 11.10 -3.48 -14.53
N GLY A 87 10.87 -4.13 -15.68
CA GLY A 87 10.02 -3.56 -16.74
C GLY A 87 8.56 -3.36 -16.31
N TYR A 88 7.87 -2.38 -16.91
CA TYR A 88 6.54 -1.97 -16.44
C TYR A 88 5.43 -3.01 -16.65
N SER A 89 5.60 -3.92 -17.61
CA SER A 89 4.71 -5.07 -17.80
C SER A 89 5.12 -6.29 -16.96
N THR A 90 6.19 -6.20 -16.18
CA THR A 90 6.75 -7.29 -15.39
C THR A 90 6.32 -7.17 -13.93
N GLY A 91 5.50 -8.13 -13.47
CA GLY A 91 5.14 -8.24 -12.07
C GLY A 91 6.34 -8.65 -11.19
N ALA A 92 6.26 -8.38 -9.90
CA ALA A 92 7.28 -8.79 -8.93
C ALA A 92 6.70 -9.63 -7.79
N SER A 93 7.59 -10.35 -7.10
CA SER A 93 7.25 -11.11 -5.90
C SER A 93 6.95 -10.17 -4.73
N LEU A 94 6.23 -10.69 -3.73
CA LEU A 94 5.98 -9.96 -2.49
C LEU A 94 7.29 -9.60 -1.76
N SER A 95 8.26 -10.52 -1.76
CA SER A 95 9.59 -10.28 -1.14
C SER A 95 10.31 -9.11 -1.79
N LYS A 96 10.15 -8.93 -3.12
CA LYS A 96 10.70 -7.78 -3.84
C LYS A 96 10.01 -6.48 -3.39
N SER A 97 8.68 -6.42 -3.34
CA SER A 97 7.99 -5.24 -2.83
C SER A 97 8.47 -4.85 -1.42
N VAL A 98 8.65 -5.84 -0.54
CA VAL A 98 9.15 -5.61 0.83
C VAL A 98 10.62 -5.17 0.86
N SER A 99 11.49 -5.73 0.01
CA SER A 99 12.88 -5.25 -0.06
C SER A 99 12.95 -3.82 -0.58
N SER A 100 12.13 -3.49 -1.58
CA SER A 100 12.05 -2.13 -2.13
C SER A 100 11.58 -1.11 -1.10
N LEU A 101 10.70 -1.47 -0.15
CA LEU A 101 10.37 -0.57 0.97
C LEU A 101 11.64 -0.13 1.72
N LYS A 102 12.53 -1.07 2.03
CA LYS A 102 13.80 -0.79 2.72
C LYS A 102 14.72 0.08 1.87
N ASP A 103 14.83 -0.21 0.58
CA ASP A 103 15.69 0.55 -0.34
C ASP A 103 15.24 2.01 -0.47
N PHE A 104 13.94 2.27 -0.28
CA PHE A 104 13.34 3.61 -0.24
C PHE A 104 13.19 4.18 1.18
N GLY A 105 13.91 3.63 2.17
CA GLY A 105 14.01 4.20 3.52
C GLY A 105 12.93 3.78 4.50
N VAL A 106 12.06 2.83 4.14
CA VAL A 106 11.04 2.24 5.04
C VAL A 106 11.50 0.86 5.50
N SER A 107 12.12 0.80 6.67
CA SER A 107 12.60 -0.45 7.28
C SER A 107 11.55 -1.18 8.14
N GLY A 108 11.88 -2.39 8.57
CA GLY A 108 11.08 -3.17 9.54
C GLY A 108 9.98 -4.05 8.92
N TYR A 109 9.76 -3.97 7.61
CA TYR A 109 8.82 -4.87 6.91
C TYR A 109 9.45 -6.23 6.61
N GLY A 110 8.65 -7.29 6.75
CA GLY A 110 8.98 -8.65 6.33
C GLY A 110 7.88 -9.26 5.47
N ALA A 111 8.26 -10.17 4.57
CA ALA A 111 7.33 -10.92 3.72
C ALA A 111 6.92 -12.25 4.35
N SER A 112 5.63 -12.60 4.24
CA SER A 112 5.06 -13.90 4.55
C SER A 112 4.33 -14.47 3.35
N THR A 113 4.45 -15.77 3.13
CA THR A 113 3.71 -16.53 2.11
C THR A 113 2.33 -16.98 2.60
N THR A 114 1.80 -16.35 3.64
CA THR A 114 0.48 -16.62 4.21
C THR A 114 -0.26 -15.32 4.45
N GLN A 115 -1.59 -15.40 4.48
CA GLN A 115 -2.44 -14.31 4.98
C GLN A 115 -2.10 -14.01 6.45
N ALA A 116 -2.00 -12.73 6.79
CA ALA A 116 -1.84 -12.30 8.17
C ALA A 116 -3.11 -12.51 9.00
N THR A 117 -2.92 -12.76 10.30
CA THR A 117 -4.04 -12.83 11.23
C THR A 117 -4.72 -11.47 11.37
N TYR A 118 -5.99 -11.46 11.76
CA TYR A 118 -6.68 -10.21 12.05
C TYR A 118 -5.99 -9.40 13.17
N SER A 119 -5.41 -10.08 14.16
CA SER A 119 -4.62 -9.42 15.21
C SER A 119 -3.38 -8.72 14.64
N THR A 120 -2.65 -9.38 13.73
CA THR A 120 -1.51 -8.79 13.03
C THR A 120 -1.91 -7.54 12.24
N VAL A 121 -3.05 -7.58 11.53
CA VAL A 121 -3.62 -6.43 10.84
C VAL A 121 -3.88 -5.29 11.81
N LYS A 122 -4.58 -5.57 12.92
CA LYS A 122 -4.90 -4.56 13.94
C LYS A 122 -3.65 -3.87 14.47
N THR A 123 -2.69 -4.65 14.96
CA THR A 123 -1.45 -4.12 15.54
C THR A 123 -0.67 -3.29 14.53
N ASN A 124 -0.59 -3.71 13.26
CA ASN A 124 0.11 -2.95 12.23
C ASN A 124 -0.59 -1.61 11.95
N ILE A 125 -1.89 -1.64 11.67
CA ILE A 125 -2.65 -0.42 11.33
C ILE A 125 -2.69 0.57 12.51
N GLN A 126 -2.90 0.10 13.75
CA GLN A 126 -2.91 0.96 14.93
C GLN A 126 -1.57 1.67 15.17
N ASN A 127 -0.46 1.04 14.77
CA ASN A 127 0.88 1.61 14.87
C ASN A 127 1.29 2.41 13.63
N GLY A 128 0.39 2.65 12.67
CA GLY A 128 0.69 3.41 11.46
C GLY A 128 1.55 2.63 10.46
N TYR A 129 1.35 1.32 10.35
CA TYR A 129 2.02 0.45 9.38
C TYR A 129 0.99 -0.19 8.45
N PRO A 130 0.65 0.40 7.29
CA PRO A 130 -0.15 -0.27 6.27
C PRO A 130 0.57 -1.52 5.76
N LEU A 131 -0.16 -2.53 5.31
CA LEU A 131 0.38 -3.81 4.87
C LEU A 131 0.27 -3.96 3.35
N ILE A 132 1.15 -4.76 2.76
CA ILE A 132 0.98 -5.27 1.39
C ILE A 132 0.20 -6.58 1.48
N LEU A 133 -0.96 -6.65 0.82
CA LEU A 133 -1.75 -7.86 0.65
C LEU A 133 -1.46 -8.44 -0.73
N ARG A 134 -0.84 -9.62 -0.79
CA ARG A 134 -0.68 -10.39 -2.03
C ARG A 134 -1.84 -11.35 -2.19
N ALA A 135 -2.51 -11.31 -3.34
CA ALA A 135 -3.59 -12.21 -3.69
C ALA A 135 -3.29 -13.02 -4.95
N THR A 136 -3.98 -14.15 -5.09
CA THR A 136 -4.02 -14.95 -6.32
C THR A 136 -5.45 -15.04 -6.81
N SER A 137 -5.68 -14.82 -8.10
CA SER A 137 -7.01 -14.90 -8.70
C SER A 137 -7.46 -16.35 -8.89
N SER A 138 -8.76 -16.54 -9.09
CA SER A 138 -9.32 -17.80 -9.56
C SER A 138 -8.78 -18.26 -10.93
N ALA A 139 -8.11 -17.38 -11.68
CA ALA A 139 -7.40 -17.67 -12.93
C ALA A 139 -5.87 -17.79 -12.74
N SER A 140 -5.40 -17.96 -11.50
CA SER A 140 -3.97 -18.12 -11.15
C SER A 140 -3.07 -16.91 -11.44
N ALA A 141 -3.63 -15.71 -11.62
CA ALA A 141 -2.85 -14.47 -11.72
C ALA A 141 -2.45 -13.95 -10.32
N GLY A 142 -1.34 -13.20 -10.24
CA GLY A 142 -0.91 -12.54 -9.00
C GLY A 142 -1.31 -11.05 -8.97
N HIS A 143 -1.68 -10.55 -7.79
CA HIS A 143 -1.98 -9.13 -7.58
C HIS A 143 -1.56 -8.68 -6.18
N GLN A 144 -1.27 -7.39 -6.03
CA GLN A 144 -0.96 -6.76 -4.76
C GLN A 144 -1.85 -5.54 -4.53
N VAL A 145 -2.34 -5.39 -3.30
CA VAL A 145 -3.13 -4.24 -2.84
C VAL A 145 -2.57 -3.74 -1.50
N VAL A 146 -2.85 -2.48 -1.14
CA VAL A 146 -2.44 -1.92 0.15
C VAL A 146 -3.55 -2.11 1.16
N LEU A 147 -3.34 -2.92 2.19
CA LEU A 147 -4.27 -3.03 3.32
C LEU A 147 -3.98 -1.87 4.28
N LEU A 148 -4.97 -0.98 4.44
CA LEU A 148 -4.80 0.30 5.13
C LEU A 148 -5.78 0.50 6.29
N GLY A 149 -6.71 -0.43 6.53
CA GLY A 149 -7.66 -0.28 7.63
C GLY A 149 -8.35 -1.58 8.03
N TYR A 150 -9.04 -1.54 9.16
CA TYR A 150 -9.89 -2.61 9.63
C TYR A 150 -11.10 -2.08 10.41
N ASN A 151 -12.16 -2.89 10.46
CA ASN A 151 -13.31 -2.65 11.33
C ASN A 151 -13.73 -3.93 12.07
N ILE A 152 -14.02 -3.78 13.35
CA ILE A 152 -14.57 -4.81 14.23
C ILE A 152 -16.09 -4.76 14.09
N GLY A 153 -16.67 -5.79 13.47
CA GLY A 153 -18.12 -5.92 13.35
C GLY A 153 -18.69 -6.82 14.44
N THR A 154 -19.99 -6.70 14.67
CA THR A 154 -20.75 -7.57 15.58
C THR A 154 -20.86 -9.01 15.05
N LEU A 155 -20.98 -9.15 13.74
CA LEU A 155 -21.11 -10.45 13.05
C LEU A 155 -19.81 -10.90 12.37
N SER A 156 -19.05 -9.95 11.82
CA SER A 156 -17.79 -10.26 11.15
C SER A 156 -16.85 -9.06 11.15
N ASN A 157 -15.57 -9.34 11.29
CA ASN A 157 -14.51 -8.36 11.11
C ASN A 157 -14.31 -8.06 9.63
N THR A 158 -13.95 -6.83 9.28
CA THR A 158 -13.60 -6.45 7.90
C THR A 158 -12.22 -5.80 7.84
N ILE A 159 -11.63 -5.87 6.65
CA ILE A 159 -10.41 -5.16 6.27
C ILE A 159 -10.73 -4.17 5.15
N THR A 160 -10.02 -3.05 5.13
CA THR A 160 -10.09 -2.03 4.09
C THR A 160 -8.76 -1.97 3.36
N PHE A 161 -8.81 -1.92 2.04
CA PHE A 161 -7.64 -1.91 1.19
C PHE A 161 -7.79 -0.91 0.04
N TYR A 162 -6.67 -0.47 -0.52
CA TYR A 162 -6.61 0.26 -1.79
C TYR A 162 -6.08 -0.65 -2.88
N ASN A 163 -6.82 -0.72 -4.00
CA ASN A 163 -6.44 -1.49 -5.17
C ASN A 163 -5.82 -0.56 -6.24
N PRO A 164 -4.49 -0.63 -6.48
CA PRO A 164 -3.82 0.22 -7.46
C PRO A 164 -4.25 -0.07 -8.90
N GLY A 165 -4.87 -1.22 -9.16
CA GLY A 165 -5.39 -1.58 -10.48
C GLY A 165 -6.75 -0.97 -10.83
N THR A 166 -7.45 -0.39 -9.85
CA THR A 166 -8.70 0.38 -10.08
C THR A 166 -8.60 1.82 -9.57
N ASP A 167 -7.47 2.20 -8.98
CA ASP A 167 -7.29 3.45 -8.24
C ASP A 167 -8.43 3.72 -7.25
N ASN A 168 -8.80 2.71 -6.47
CA ASN A 168 -9.94 2.83 -5.55
C ASN A 168 -9.80 1.96 -4.31
N GLY A 169 -10.49 2.37 -3.24
CA GLY A 169 -10.67 1.60 -2.02
C GLY A 169 -11.64 0.43 -2.19
N GLY A 170 -11.46 -0.59 -1.36
CA GLY A 170 -12.34 -1.75 -1.24
C GLY A 170 -12.41 -2.23 0.21
N THR A 171 -13.43 -3.02 0.52
CA THR A 171 -13.60 -3.65 1.83
C THR A 171 -13.95 -5.12 1.65
N SER A 172 -13.37 -5.97 2.50
CA SER A 172 -13.66 -7.41 2.52
C SER A 172 -13.92 -7.89 3.94
N THR A 173 -14.85 -8.83 4.08
CA THR A 173 -15.02 -9.61 5.30
C THR A 173 -13.78 -10.47 5.52
N TYR A 174 -13.16 -10.33 6.69
CA TYR A 174 -12.02 -11.15 7.06
C TYR A 174 -12.44 -12.60 7.28
N ASN A 175 -11.77 -13.52 6.59
CA ASN A 175 -11.93 -14.96 6.76
C ASN A 175 -10.56 -15.58 7.01
N SER A 176 -10.37 -16.24 8.15
CA SER A 176 -9.10 -16.89 8.50
C SER A 176 -8.72 -18.02 7.56
N ALA A 177 -9.68 -18.64 6.88
CA ALA A 177 -9.44 -19.68 5.88
C ALA A 177 -9.06 -19.13 4.49
N GLY A 178 -9.17 -17.81 4.29
CA GLY A 178 -8.89 -17.16 3.02
C GLY A 178 -9.85 -15.99 2.79
N THR A 179 -9.37 -14.78 3.09
CA THR A 179 -10.11 -13.55 2.80
C THR A 179 -10.08 -13.31 1.29
N THR A 180 -11.22 -12.95 0.72
CA THR A 180 -11.34 -12.72 -0.72
C THR A 180 -11.86 -11.33 -1.07
N PHE A 181 -11.57 -10.88 -2.29
CA PHE A 181 -12.19 -9.71 -2.90
C PHE A 181 -12.39 -9.92 -4.40
N THR A 182 -13.25 -9.13 -5.03
CA THR A 182 -13.49 -9.19 -6.48
C THR A 182 -12.77 -8.05 -7.18
N TYR A 183 -12.04 -8.37 -8.24
CA TYR A 183 -11.38 -7.39 -9.10
C TYR A 183 -11.25 -7.95 -10.51
N ALA A 184 -11.52 -7.12 -11.52
CA ALA A 184 -11.43 -7.47 -12.95
C ALA A 184 -12.21 -8.75 -13.32
N GLY A 185 -13.37 -8.99 -12.69
CA GLY A 185 -14.20 -10.18 -12.94
C GLY A 185 -13.73 -11.47 -12.28
N TYR A 186 -12.65 -11.44 -11.51
CA TYR A 186 -12.12 -12.60 -10.79
C TYR A 186 -12.26 -12.46 -9.28
N THR A 187 -12.37 -13.59 -8.60
CA THR A 187 -12.20 -13.69 -7.14
C THR A 187 -10.72 -13.79 -6.84
N TRP A 188 -10.23 -12.95 -5.93
CA TRP A 188 -8.84 -12.90 -5.50
C TRP A 188 -8.75 -13.33 -4.05
N THR A 189 -7.95 -14.36 -3.78
CA THR A 189 -7.75 -14.90 -2.43
C THR A 189 -6.44 -14.38 -1.86
N TRP A 190 -6.48 -13.84 -0.64
CA TRP A 190 -5.29 -13.40 0.08
C TRP A 190 -4.39 -14.59 0.43
N VAL A 191 -3.17 -14.58 -0.11
CA VAL A 191 -2.20 -15.68 0.03
C VAL A 191 -0.83 -15.24 0.54
N GLY A 192 -0.56 -13.94 0.73
CA GLY A 192 0.69 -13.47 1.30
C GLY A 192 0.61 -12.06 1.86
N THR A 193 1.51 -11.73 2.77
CA THR A 193 1.49 -10.43 3.47
C THR A 193 2.87 -9.84 3.64
N GLY A 194 3.05 -8.58 3.24
CA GLY A 194 4.16 -7.73 3.64
C GLY A 194 3.73 -6.85 4.80
N TYR A 195 4.32 -7.00 5.99
CA TYR A 195 3.92 -6.28 7.19
C TYR A 195 5.11 -5.98 8.09
N HIS A 196 4.94 -4.99 8.97
CA HIS A 196 5.98 -4.59 9.91
C HIS A 196 6.14 -5.63 11.03
N ARG A 197 7.39 -5.96 11.35
CA ARG A 197 7.79 -6.96 12.35
C ARG A 197 8.46 -6.33 13.55
#